data_AF-A0A455U4K5-F1
#
_entry.id   AF-A0A455U4K5-F1
#
_cell.length_a   1.000
_cell.length_b   1.000
_cell.length_c   1.000
_cell.angle_alpha   90.00
_cell.angle_beta   90.00
_cell.angle_gamma   90.00
#
_symmetry.space_group_name_H-M   'P 1'
#
loop_
_entity.id
_entity.type
_entity.pdbx_description
1 polymer ?
#
loop_
_entity_poly.entity_id
_entity_poly.type
_entity_poly.pdbx_seq_one_letter_code
_entity_poly.pdbx_strand_id
1 'polypeptide(L)'
;MSRAILLVLDSFGIGAAPDAATFGDEGADTLGHIAAACARGEADNANRSGPLKLPNMAKLGLFHAHRDATGSVAEGVALPDDLEGAYAHAKEISSGKDTLRPLGNRWCPGTL
;
A
#
# COMPACT_ATOMS: atom_id res chain seq x y z
N MET A 1 25.96 -2.92 9.34
CA MET A 1 24.67 -2.23 9.62
C MET A 1 24.02 -2.90 10.81
N SER A 2 23.79 -2.21 11.93
CA SER A 2 23.29 -2.83 13.18
C SER A 2 21.86 -2.41 13.57
N ARG A 3 21.22 -1.55 12.78
CA ARG A 3 19.91 -0.97 13.10
C ARG A 3 19.02 -0.98 11.86
N ALA A 4 17.76 -1.35 12.06
CA ALA A 4 16.69 -1.21 11.09
C ALA A 4 15.62 -0.30 11.68
N ILE A 5 15.01 0.55 10.85
CA ILE A 5 13.88 1.41 11.21
C ILE A 5 12.70 0.96 10.36
N LEU A 6 11.63 0.52 11.01
CA LEU A 6 10.39 0.12 10.35
C LEU A 6 9.36 1.23 10.52
N LEU A 7 8.86 1.75 9.41
CA LEU A 7 7.76 2.72 9.38
C LEU A 7 6.54 2.02 8.78
N VAL A 8 5.44 1.99 9.53
CA VAL A 8 4.17 1.43 9.07
C VAL A 8 3.22 2.59 8.79
N LEU A 9 2.76 2.67 7.54
CA LEU A 9 1.69 3.58 7.15
C LEU A 9 0.37 2.82 7.27
N ASP A 10 -0.28 2.98 8.42
CA ASP A 10 -1.52 2.26 8.70
C ASP A 10 -2.60 2.62 7.66
N SER A 11 -3.37 1.62 7.23
CA SER A 11 -4.44 1.71 6.20
C SER A 11 -4.03 2.17 4.79
N PHE A 12 -2.74 2.41 4.52
CA PHE A 12 -2.26 2.92 3.23
C PHE A 12 -2.04 1.79 2.21
N GLY A 13 -3.13 1.30 1.62
CA GLY A 13 -3.10 0.28 0.57
C GLY A 13 -2.63 0.82 -0.79
N ILE A 14 -1.86 0.01 -1.52
CA ILE A 14 -1.34 0.32 -2.87
C ILE A 14 -1.99 -0.57 -3.96
N GLY A 15 -3.21 -1.05 -3.71
CA GLY A 15 -3.94 -1.94 -4.60
C GLY A 15 -4.66 -3.06 -3.86
N ALA A 16 -5.63 -3.69 -4.52
CA ALA A 16 -6.43 -4.75 -3.95
C ALA A 16 -5.59 -6.02 -3.83
N ALA A 17 -5.68 -6.72 -2.69
CA ALA A 17 -5.06 -8.03 -2.56
C ALA A 17 -5.71 -9.03 -3.54
N PRO A 18 -5.00 -10.05 -4.05
CA PRO A 18 -5.58 -11.01 -5.01
C PRO A 18 -6.76 -11.83 -4.48
N ASP A 19 -6.96 -11.86 -3.16
CA ASP A 19 -8.10 -12.49 -2.47
C ASP A 19 -9.20 -11.49 -2.09
N ALA A 20 -9.14 -10.25 -2.58
CA ALA A 20 -10.11 -9.18 -2.32
C ALA A 20 -11.57 -9.60 -2.59
N ALA A 21 -11.80 -10.46 -3.60
CA ALA A 21 -13.10 -11.06 -3.90
C ALA A 21 -13.70 -11.85 -2.73
N THR A 22 -12.84 -12.48 -1.91
CA THR A 22 -13.26 -13.29 -0.76
C THR A 22 -13.66 -12.42 0.43
N PHE A 23 -13.19 -11.17 0.48
CA PHE A 23 -13.45 -10.23 1.57
C PHE A 23 -14.39 -9.08 1.18
N GLY A 24 -14.87 -9.04 -0.08
CA GLY A 24 -15.74 -7.97 -0.57
C GLY A 24 -15.02 -6.65 -0.89
N ASP A 25 -13.69 -6.68 -1.03
CA ASP A 25 -12.84 -5.51 -1.25
C ASP A 25 -12.33 -5.43 -2.70
N GLU A 26 -13.08 -5.99 -3.66
CA GLU A 26 -12.74 -5.89 -5.08
C GLU A 26 -12.59 -4.42 -5.48
N GLY A 27 -11.44 -4.08 -6.07
CA GLY A 27 -11.14 -2.71 -6.50
C GLY A 27 -10.63 -1.77 -5.40
N ALA A 28 -10.31 -2.26 -4.20
CA ALA A 28 -9.69 -1.43 -3.17
C ALA A 28 -8.28 -0.95 -3.56
N ASP A 29 -8.15 0.30 -4.01
CA ASP A 29 -6.86 0.94 -4.30
C ASP A 29 -6.79 2.33 -3.65
N THR A 30 -6.39 2.38 -2.37
CA THR A 30 -6.34 3.63 -1.60
C THR A 30 -5.42 4.66 -2.25
N LEU A 31 -4.19 4.27 -2.60
CA LEU A 31 -3.24 5.17 -3.26
C LEU A 31 -3.78 5.66 -4.61
N GLY A 32 -4.27 4.76 -5.46
CA GLY A 32 -4.80 5.10 -6.78
C GLY A 32 -6.01 6.02 -6.72
N HIS A 33 -6.98 5.73 -5.84
CA HIS A 33 -8.16 6.57 -5.65
C HIS A 33 -7.80 7.96 -5.11
N ILE A 34 -6.87 8.05 -4.14
CA ILE A 34 -6.37 9.34 -3.66
C ILE A 34 -5.70 10.10 -4.80
N ALA A 35 -4.80 9.46 -5.55
CA ALA A 35 -4.10 10.10 -6.65
C ALA A 35 -5.07 10.63 -7.72
N ALA A 36 -6.09 9.87 -8.10
CA ALA A 36 -7.13 10.29 -9.04
C ALA A 36 -7.96 11.47 -8.52
N ALA A 37 -8.40 11.45 -7.25
CA ALA A 37 -9.10 12.58 -6.64
C ALA A 37 -8.22 13.85 -6.61
N CYS A 38 -6.91 13.70 -6.41
CA CYS A 38 -5.96 14.82 -6.49
C CYS A 38 -5.80 15.34 -7.91
N ALA A 39 -5.61 14.45 -8.88
CA ALA A 39 -5.42 14.82 -10.28
C ALA A 39 -6.64 15.57 -10.85
N ARG A 40 -7.84 15.17 -10.42
CA ARG A 40 -9.12 15.81 -10.80
C ARG A 40 -9.45 17.09 -10.03
N GLY A 41 -8.61 17.48 -9.06
CA GLY A 41 -8.81 18.67 -8.24
C GLY A 41 -9.91 18.52 -7.17
N GLU A 42 -10.48 17.32 -6.99
CA GLU A 42 -11.55 17.03 -6.02
C GLU A 42 -11.06 17.17 -4.57
N ALA A 43 -9.74 17.03 -4.37
CA ALA A 43 -9.11 17.18 -3.06
C ALA A 43 -8.39 18.53 -2.89
N ASP A 44 -8.62 19.52 -3.76
CA ASP A 44 -8.02 20.85 -3.65
C ASP A 44 -8.61 21.63 -2.48
N ASN A 45 -7.74 22.30 -1.72
CA ASN A 45 -8.12 23.14 -0.58
C ASN A 45 -7.07 24.24 -0.34
N ALA A 46 -7.23 25.02 0.73
CA ALA A 46 -6.32 26.12 1.05
C ALA A 46 -4.83 25.73 1.18
N ASN A 47 -4.54 24.46 1.47
CA ASN A 47 -3.19 23.95 1.75
C ASN A 47 -2.61 23.09 0.63
N ARG A 48 -3.41 22.68 -0.36
CA ARG A 48 -2.96 21.84 -1.48
C ARG A 48 -3.79 22.04 -2.74
N SER A 49 -3.12 21.98 -3.88
CA SER A 49 -3.76 21.96 -5.18
C SER A 49 -3.02 21.07 -6.18
N GLY A 50 -3.80 20.44 -7.06
CA GLY A 50 -3.30 19.62 -8.15
C GLY A 50 -2.91 18.19 -7.73
N PRO A 51 -2.04 17.52 -8.52
CA PRO A 51 -1.77 16.10 -8.38
C PRO A 51 -1.08 15.74 -7.08
N LEU A 52 -1.17 14.48 -6.68
CA LEU A 52 -0.53 13.95 -5.47
C LEU A 52 1.00 14.00 -5.60
N LYS A 53 1.66 14.80 -4.75
CA LYS A 53 3.12 14.99 -4.77
C LYS A 53 3.79 14.23 -3.62
N LEU A 54 4.43 13.10 -3.93
CA LEU A 54 5.22 12.30 -2.98
C LEU A 54 6.64 12.05 -3.49
N PRO A 55 7.47 13.10 -3.69
CA PRO A 55 8.76 12.97 -4.38
C PRO A 55 9.75 12.04 -3.67
N ASN A 56 9.77 12.04 -2.34
CA ASN A 56 10.66 11.18 -1.57
C ASN A 56 10.23 9.70 -1.66
N MET A 57 8.93 9.42 -1.54
CA MET A 57 8.43 8.05 -1.63
C MET A 57 8.50 7.51 -3.07
N ALA A 58 8.38 8.39 -4.07
CA ALA A 58 8.59 8.06 -5.48
C ALA A 58 10.00 7.51 -5.70
N LYS A 59 11.03 8.22 -5.20
CA LYS A 59 12.43 7.81 -5.27
C LYS A 59 12.72 6.49 -4.55
N LEU A 60 11.97 6.19 -3.49
CA LEU A 60 12.05 4.91 -2.78
C LEU A 60 11.29 3.78 -3.50
N GLY A 61 10.54 4.07 -4.56
CA GLY A 61 9.87 3.08 -5.40
C GLY A 61 8.40 2.81 -5.07
N LEU A 62 7.74 3.69 -4.31
CA LEU A 62 6.31 3.52 -3.96
C LEU A 62 5.41 3.33 -5.19
N PHE A 63 5.58 4.19 -6.20
CA PHE A 63 4.73 4.15 -7.40
C PHE A 63 5.02 2.95 -8.29
N HIS A 64 6.24 2.40 -8.23
CA HIS A 64 6.54 1.13 -8.91
C HIS A 64 5.89 -0.04 -8.19
N ALA A 65 5.90 -0.07 -6.85
CA ALA A 65 5.19 -1.10 -6.09
C ALA A 65 3.68 -1.08 -6.34
N HIS A 66 3.07 0.11 -6.45
CA HIS A 66 1.66 0.27 -6.82
C HIS A 66 1.36 -0.23 -8.24
N ARG A 67 2.20 0.14 -9.22
CA ARG A 67 2.08 -0.37 -10.60
C ARG A 67 2.13 -1.89 -10.64
N ASP A 68 3.07 -2.48 -9.91
CA ASP A 68 3.24 -3.94 -9.92
C ASP A 68 2.09 -4.65 -9.18
N ALA A 69 1.50 -4.02 -8.15
CA ALA A 69 0.35 -4.56 -7.43
C ALA A 69 -0.97 -4.46 -8.21
N THR A 70 -1.19 -3.36 -8.96
CA THR A 70 -2.47 -3.08 -9.64
C THR A 70 -2.43 -3.31 -11.15
N GLY A 71 -1.24 -3.38 -11.76
CA GLY A 71 -1.03 -3.41 -13.21
C GLY A 71 -1.15 -2.05 -13.90
N SER A 72 -1.39 -0.96 -13.17
CA SER A 72 -1.61 0.38 -13.75
C SER A 72 -0.89 1.48 -12.96
N VAL A 73 -0.61 2.61 -13.59
CA VAL A 73 -0.01 3.78 -12.92
C VAL A 73 -1.11 4.69 -12.43
N ALA A 74 -1.04 5.09 -11.16
CA ALA A 74 -1.97 6.04 -10.56
C ALA A 74 -2.06 7.36 -11.36
N GLU A 75 -3.27 7.92 -11.48
CA GLU A 75 -3.51 9.12 -12.27
C GLU A 75 -2.77 10.35 -11.70
N GLY A 76 -2.19 11.16 -12.59
CA GLY A 76 -1.44 12.36 -12.20
C GLY A 76 -0.07 12.08 -11.58
N VAL A 77 0.37 10.81 -11.57
CA VAL A 77 1.68 10.39 -11.06
C VAL A 77 2.63 10.08 -12.22
N ALA A 78 3.87 10.58 -12.10
CA ALA A 78 4.98 10.18 -12.97
C ALA A 78 5.85 9.14 -12.25
N LEU A 79 6.17 8.04 -12.96
CA LEU A 79 7.13 7.05 -12.47
C LEU A 79 8.56 7.60 -12.63
N PRO A 80 9.37 7.62 -11.57
CA PRO A 80 10.78 7.97 -11.70
C PRO A 80 11.56 6.83 -12.36
N ASP A 81 12.44 7.17 -13.30
CA ASP A 81 13.34 6.22 -13.97
C ASP A 81 14.44 5.70 -13.03
N ASP A 82 14.96 6.59 -12.17
CA ASP A 82 16.00 6.27 -11.20
C ASP A 82 15.41 6.07 -9.78
N LEU A 83 15.78 4.96 -9.15
CA LEU A 83 15.38 4.60 -7.79
C LEU A 83 16.57 4.63 -6.84
N GLU A 84 16.38 5.28 -5.70
CA GLU A 84 17.38 5.37 -4.62
C GLU A 84 17.20 4.23 -3.59
N GLY A 85 16.12 3.45 -3.70
CA GLY A 85 15.77 2.35 -2.79
C GLY A 85 15.29 1.09 -3.50
N ALA A 86 15.13 0.02 -2.73
CA ALA A 86 14.46 -1.20 -3.17
C ALA A 86 12.98 -1.17 -2.78
N TYR A 87 12.12 -1.68 -3.65
CA TYR A 87 10.68 -1.74 -3.44
C TYR A 87 10.14 -3.15 -3.66
N ALA A 88 9.01 -3.44 -3.04
CA ALA A 88 8.21 -4.65 -3.27
C ALA A 88 6.77 -4.36 -2.85
N HIS A 89 5.83 -5.18 -3.31
CA HIS A 89 4.47 -5.22 -2.77
C HIS A 89 4.26 -6.56 -2.05
N ALA A 90 3.59 -6.53 -0.90
CA ALA A 90 3.30 -7.72 -0.11
C ALA A 90 1.85 -8.16 -0.35
N LYS A 91 1.66 -9.47 -0.50
CA LYS A 91 0.33 -10.10 -0.46
C LYS A 91 0.08 -10.60 0.96
N GLU A 92 -0.99 -10.13 1.58
CA GLU A 92 -1.43 -10.68 2.86
C GLU A 92 -1.85 -12.15 2.69
N ILE A 93 -1.38 -13.02 3.59
CA ILE A 93 -1.71 -14.45 3.61
C ILE A 93 -2.68 -14.77 4.76
N SER A 94 -2.80 -13.88 5.75
CA SER A 94 -3.73 -14.03 6.87
C SER A 94 -5.19 -13.92 6.42
N SER A 95 -6.05 -14.79 6.94
CA SER A 95 -7.47 -14.85 6.62
C SER A 95 -8.33 -13.76 7.30
N GLY A 96 -7.75 -12.63 7.73
CA GLY A 96 -8.49 -11.58 8.44
C GLY A 96 -7.72 -10.26 8.53
N LYS A 97 -8.39 -9.15 8.17
CA LYS A 97 -7.85 -7.78 8.03
C LYS A 97 -7.92 -6.95 9.33
N ASP A 98 -7.65 -7.57 10.48
CA ASP A 98 -7.74 -6.90 11.79
C ASP A 98 -6.35 -6.72 12.42
N THR A 99 -6.03 -5.51 12.87
CA THR A 99 -4.72 -5.12 13.42
C THR A 99 -4.40 -5.79 14.76
N LEU A 100 -5.37 -6.47 15.39
CA LEU A 100 -5.20 -7.16 16.67
C LEU A 100 -5.82 -8.56 16.67
N ARG A 101 -5.12 -9.54 16.08
CA ARG A 101 -5.24 -10.93 16.59
C ARG A 101 -4.07 -11.25 17.50
N PRO A 102 -4.30 -11.46 18.81
CA PRO A 102 -3.35 -12.17 19.65
C PRO A 102 -3.17 -13.57 19.04
N LEU A 103 -1.92 -13.99 18.85
CA LEU A 103 -1.59 -15.38 18.66
C LEU A 103 -2.08 -16.13 19.90
N GLY A 104 -3.31 -16.64 19.84
CA GLY A 104 -3.85 -17.55 20.83
C GLY A 104 -2.99 -18.79 20.83
N ASN A 105 -2.08 -18.84 21.81
CA ASN A 105 -1.55 -20.00 22.52
C ASN A 105 -2.37 -21.27 22.34
N ARG A 106 -2.22 -21.92 21.17
CA ARG A 106 -2.68 -23.28 20.92
C ARG A 106 -1.50 -24.21 21.15
N TRP A 107 -1.15 -24.36 22.44
CA TRP A 107 -0.39 -25.53 22.89
C TRP A 107 -1.23 -26.76 22.58
N CYS A 108 -0.74 -27.63 21.70
CA CYS A 108 -1.23 -29.01 21.59
C CYS A 108 -0.40 -29.87 22.55
N PRO A 109 -0.94 -30.38 23.67
CA PRO A 109 -0.39 -31.54 24.32
C PRO A 109 -1.12 -32.78 23.81
N GLY A 110 -0.39 -33.75 23.26
CA GLY A 110 -0.92 -35.11 23.11
C GLY A 110 -0.41 -35.88 21.91
N THR A 111 0.82 -36.41 22.01
CA THR A 111 1.11 -37.78 21.57
C THR A 111 2.35 -38.30 22.31
N LEU A 112 2.12 -38.98 23.44
CA LEU A 112 2.77 -40.20 23.92
C LEU A 112 1.97 -40.71 25.12
#